data_AF-A0A535MUD5-F1
#
_entry.id   AF-A0A535MUD5-F1
#
_cell.length_a   1.000
_cell.length_b   1.000
_cell.length_c   1.000
_cell.angle_alpha   90.00
_cell.angle_beta   90.00
_cell.angle_gamma   90.00
#
_symmetry.space_group_name_H-M   'P 1'
#
loop_
_entity.id
_entity.type
_entity.pdbx_description
1 polymer ?
#
loop_
_entity_poly.entity_id
_entity_poly.type
_entity_poly.pdbx_seq_one_letter_code
_entity_poly.pdbx_strand_id
1 'polypeptide(L)' 'MSIRLDDNAQHALRALTRSGKTQSEAVREALIALARSRSKADLAKEAERLNADRRDRAEKKRIAALMESLRAAG' A
#
# COMPACT_ATOMS: atom_id res chain seq x y z
N MET A 1 21.08 22.17 6.39
CA MET A 1 20.75 22.21 4.95
C MET A 1 19.34 22.75 4.81
N SER A 2 19.13 23.86 4.11
CA SER A 2 17.80 24.47 3.91
C SER A 2 17.23 24.01 2.58
N ILE A 3 16.01 23.48 2.58
CA ILE A 3 15.30 23.03 1.38
C ILE A 3 14.35 24.14 0.96
N ARG A 4 14.45 24.59 -0.29
CA ARG A 4 13.47 25.52 -0.87
C ARG A 4 12.21 24.74 -1.25
N LEU A 5 11.08 25.19 -0.74
CA LEU A 5 9.77 24.63 -1.01
C LEU A 5 9.00 25.58 -1.93
N ASP A 6 8.32 25.03 -2.92
CA ASP A 6 7.32 25.77 -3.67
C ASP A 6 6.10 26.12 -2.78
N ASP A 7 5.22 26.97 -3.29
CA ASP A 7 4.09 27.49 -2.51
C ASP A 7 3.14 26.39 -2.03
N ASN A 8 2.97 25.33 -2.83
CA ASN A 8 2.12 24.19 -2.49
C ASN A 8 2.75 23.37 -1.36
N ALA A 9 4.04 23.09 -1.45
CA ALA A 9 4.79 22.39 -0.42
C ALA A 9 4.85 23.19 0.88
N GLN A 10 4.98 24.51 0.81
CA GLN A 10 4.89 25.38 1.99
C GLN A 10 3.49 25.35 2.61
N HIS A 11 2.43 25.40 1.80
CA HIS A 11 1.06 25.30 2.29
C HIS A 11 0.79 23.95 2.97
N ALA A 12 1.22 22.85 2.36
CA ALA A 12 1.12 21.51 2.94
C ALA A 12 1.90 21.40 4.25
N LEU A 13 3.12 21.93 4.30
CA LEU A 13 3.93 21.92 5.52
C LEU A 13 3.24 22.71 6.65
N ARG A 14 2.71 23.90 6.35
CA ARG A 14 1.92 24.69 7.32
C ARG A 14 0.69 23.94 7.83
N ALA A 15 0.02 23.18 6.98
CA ALA A 15 -1.12 22.35 7.38
C ALA A 15 -0.68 21.23 8.33
N LEU A 16 0.42 20.54 8.02
CA LEU A 16 0.94 19.43 8.82
C LEU A 16 1.50 19.86 10.18
N THR A 17 2.05 21.07 10.28
CA THR A 17 2.57 21.61 11.56
C THR A 17 1.50 22.31 12.39
N ARG A 18 0.29 22.56 11.84
CA ARG A 18 -0.78 23.30 12.52
C ARG A 18 -1.23 22.65 13.82
N SER A 19 -1.05 21.33 13.96
CA SER A 19 -1.35 20.56 15.17
C SER A 19 -0.24 20.63 16.24
N GLY A 20 0.70 21.58 16.13
CA GLY A 20 1.81 21.75 17.08
C GLY A 20 3.04 20.88 16.82
N LYS A 21 3.06 20.14 15.70
CA LYS A 21 4.24 19.35 15.28
C LYS A 21 5.34 20.27 14.78
N THR A 22 6.59 19.92 15.07
CA THR A 22 7.75 20.57 14.47
C THR A 22 7.81 20.26 12.97
N GLN A 23 8.46 21.13 12.19
CA GLN A 23 8.67 20.87 10.76
C GLN A 23 9.39 19.54 10.52
N SER A 24 10.41 19.22 11.33
CA SER A 24 11.17 17.97 11.21
C SER A 24 10.30 16.73 11.41
N GLU A 25 9.40 16.75 12.40
CA GLU A 25 8.45 15.66 12.64
C GLU A 25 7.47 15.51 11.48
N ALA A 26 6.88 16.63 11.03
CA ALA A 26 5.94 16.64 9.90
C ALA A 26 6.58 16.08 8.62
N VAL A 27 7.81 16.50 8.32
CA VAL A 27 8.56 16.02 7.15
C VAL A 27 8.91 14.54 7.29
N ARG A 28 9.41 14.11 8.45
CA ARG A 28 9.75 12.70 8.69
C ARG A 28 8.52 11.80 8.53
N GLU A 29 7.39 12.17 9.11
CA GLU A 29 6.16 11.40 8.99
C GLU A 29 5.66 11.34 7.55
N ALA A 30 5.67 12.47 6.83
CA ALA A 30 5.25 12.52 5.43
C ALA A 30 6.12 11.62 4.53
N LEU A 31 7.44 11.61 4.74
CA LEU A 31 8.37 10.73 4.02
C LEU A 31 8.09 9.25 4.29
N ILE A 32 7.90 8.88 5.56
CA ILE A 32 7.59 7.48 5.94
C ILE A 32 6.23 7.06 5.37
N ALA A 33 5.22 7.94 5.45
CA ALA A 33 3.89 7.67 4.92
C ALA A 33 3.93 7.45 3.40
N LEU A 34 4.66 8.30 2.67
CA LEU A 34 4.84 8.16 1.22
C LEU A 34 5.57 6.88 0.84
N ALA A 35 6.64 6.53 1.56
CA ALA A 35 7.36 5.28 1.35
C ALA A 35 6.43 4.08 1.54
N ARG A 36 5.65 4.07 2.64
CA ARG A 36 4.65 3.02 2.90
C ARG A 36 3.56 2.94 1.84
N SER A 37 3.05 4.08 1.36
CA SER A 37 2.01 4.08 0.32
C SER A 37 2.53 3.52 -1.00
N ARG A 38 3.80 3.81 -1.35
CA ARG A 38 4.45 3.24 -2.53
C ARG A 38 4.60 1.73 -2.40
N SER A 39 5.13 1.24 -1.27
CA SER A 39 5.24 -0.20 -1.03
C SER A 39 3.89 -0.93 -1.12
N LYS A 40 2.81 -0.33 -0.58
CA LYS A 40 1.46 -0.91 -0.70
C LYS A 40 0.96 -0.93 -2.15
N ALA A 41 1.18 0.14 -2.90
CA ALA A 41 0.80 0.20 -4.30
C ALA A 41 1.58 -0.81 -5.17
N ASP A 42 2.86 -1.01 -4.86
CA ASP A 42 3.70 -1.99 -5.55
C ASP A 42 3.25 -3.42 -5.23
N LEU A 43 2.95 -3.72 -3.95
CA LEU A 43 2.36 -5.00 -3.54
C LEU A 43 0.99 -5.25 -4.18
N ALA A 44 0.14 -4.23 -4.29
CA ALA A 44 -1.16 -4.35 -4.95
C ALA A 44 -1.00 -4.67 -6.45
N LYS A 45 -0.07 -3.98 -7.14
CA LYS A 45 0.26 -4.27 -8.54
C LYS A 45 0.85 -5.67 -8.72
N GLU A 46 1.69 -6.12 -7.80
CA GLU A 46 2.24 -7.46 -7.82
C GLU A 46 1.16 -8.52 -7.59
N ALA A 47 0.25 -8.30 -6.64
CA ALA A 47 -0.90 -9.16 -6.41
C ALA A 47 -1.87 -9.20 -7.60
N GLU A 48 -2.09 -8.08 -8.29
CA GLU A 48 -2.87 -8.02 -9.53
C GLU A 48 -2.21 -8.83 -10.64
N ARG A 49 -0.89 -8.72 -10.81
CA ARG A 49 -0.12 -9.53 -11.78
C ARG A 49 -0.21 -11.02 -11.46
N LEU A 50 -0.04 -11.41 -10.20
CA LEU A 50 -0.14 -12.80 -9.76
C LEU A 50 -1.57 -13.35 -9.93
N ASN A 51 -2.60 -12.54 -9.66
CA ASN A 51 -4.00 -12.95 -9.84
C ASN A 51 -4.46 -12.95 -11.30
N ALA A 52 -3.75 -12.27 -12.21
CA ALA A 52 -4.10 -12.22 -13.63
C ALA A 52 -3.85 -13.55 -14.36
N ASP A 53 -3.07 -14.48 -13.79
CA ASP A 53 -2.85 -15.79 -14.38
C ASP A 53 -4.14 -16.65 -14.37
N ARG A 54 -4.68 -16.87 -15.58
CA ARG A 54 -5.90 -17.66 -15.80
C ARG A 54 -5.73 -19.13 -15.40
N ARG A 55 -4.52 -19.69 -15.52
CA ARG A 55 -4.23 -21.09 -15.14
C ARG A 55 -4.28 -21.24 -13.62
N ASP A 56 -3.68 -20.31 -12.90
CA ASP A 56 -3.69 -20.32 -11.44
C ASP A 56 -5.09 -20.18 -10.85
N ARG A 57 -5.96 -19.36 -11.48
CA ARG A 57 -7.37 -19.25 -11.06
C ARG A 57 -8.14 -20.55 -11.28
N ALA A 58 -7.92 -21.21 -12.42
CA ALA A 58 -8.57 -22.49 -12.70
C ALA A 58 -8.11 -23.58 -11.72
N GLU A 59 -6.83 -23.60 -11.38
CA GLU A 59 -6.27 -24.57 -10.45
C GLU A 59 -6.73 -24.32 -9.01
N LYS A 60 -6.73 -23.06 -8.55
CA LYS A 60 -7.30 -22.68 -7.24
C LYS A 60 -8.76 -23.13 -7.11
N LYS A 61 -9.56 -23.00 -8.18
CA LYS A 61 -10.96 -23.45 -8.21
C LYS A 61 -11.07 -24.98 -8.10
N ARG A 62 -10.20 -25.73 -8.78
CA ARG A 62 -10.16 -27.20 -8.70
C ARG A 62 -9.80 -27.67 -7.29
N ILE A 63 -8.74 -27.10 -6.71
CA ILE A 63 -8.30 -27.47 -5.36
C ILE A 63 -9.37 -27.14 -4.32
N ALA A 64 -10.02 -25.97 -4.42
CA ALA A 64 -11.12 -25.62 -3.52
C ALA A 64 -12.28 -26.63 -3.60
N ALA A 65 -12.66 -27.04 -4.81
CA ALA A 65 -13.70 -28.05 -5.00
C ALA A 65 -13.31 -29.42 -4.43
N LEU A 66 -12.04 -29.82 -4.60
CA LEU A 66 -11.51 -31.06 -4.02
C LEU A 66 -11.54 -31.02 -2.49
N MET A 67 -11.06 -29.93 -1.88
CA MET A 67 -11.05 -29.77 -0.42
C MET A 67 -12.46 -29.79 0.18
N GLU A 68 -13.43 -29.17 -0.50
CA GLU A 68 -14.83 -29.23 -0.08
C GLU A 68 -15.40 -30.65 -0.17
N SER A 69 -15.09 -31.40 -1.23
CA SER A 69 -15.54 -32.79 -1.36
C SER A 69 -14.96 -33.70 -0.27
N LEU A 70 -13.69 -33.49 0.12
CA LEU A 70 -13.05 -34.23 1.20
C LEU A 70 -13.66 -33.87 2.57
N ARG A 71 -13.99 -32.59 2.78
CA ARG A 71 -14.65 -32.13 4.00
C ARG A 71 -16.07 -32.70 4.14
N ALA A 72 -16.81 -32.79 3.03
CA ALA A 72 -18.20 -33.29 3.04
C ALA A 72 -18.28 -34.83 3.15
N ALA A 73 -17.19 -35.55 2.87
CA ALA A 73 -17.12 -37.00 2.91
C ALA A 73 -16.65 -37.58 4.27
N GLY A 74 -16.26 -36.72 5.22
CA GLY A 74 -15.88 -37.10 6.59
C GLY A 74 -16.95 -36.72 7.59
#